data_AF-A0A2P4WYH7-F1
#
_entry.id   AF-A0A2P4WYH7-F1
#
_cell.length_a   1.000
_cell.length_b   1.000
_cell.length_c   1.000
_cell.angle_alpha   90.00
_cell.angle_beta   90.00
_cell.angle_gamma   90.00
#
_symmetry.space_group_name_H-M   'P 1'
#
loop_
_entity.id
_entity.type
_entity.pdbx_description
1 polymer ?
#
loop_
_entity_poly.entity_id
_entity_poly.type
_entity_poly.pdbx_seq_one_letter_code
_entity_poly.pdbx_strand_id
1 'polypeptide(L)'
;MNNAEPVPLYTSGDARASPTQSNRVNAAENLRLNADINYIVELSLDSEVVIQHTLNTELVHEEAKISRLHKSWGYKKLRRCKDAYIIDQVACIPLSDIIRERQLSVEDAVRFIRGETASDTRPNKAIDPNRLLQVFHGYSHVEALVKIATHGVEAQWSSTPPTRRPSPRNHGSCRRNIRAVTKNICENQDCGYPLGAVEKKGIDPTIDVRTIHDLSYLQDSVPTIINEPITKIARSIEYLANNGDASRIRILKGDVRGVYKHLRTTASQELNILLIDFAEPFGWTGPPPCYFLFGRAISWLMSTNSPASVSNPHDKECYFGYGWVDILVEPDIGNRLHCAESTLRDAMLAVLGP
;
A
#
# COMPACT_ATOMS: atom_id res chain seq x y z
N MET A 1 -19.49 -73.90 -53.62
CA MET A 1 -18.12 -73.35 -53.74
C MET A 1 -18.18 -71.89 -53.33
N ASN A 2 -17.45 -71.53 -52.27
CA ASN A 2 -16.96 -70.21 -51.85
C ASN A 2 -17.94 -69.02 -51.73
N ASN A 3 -18.37 -68.82 -50.47
CA ASN A 3 -18.41 -67.63 -49.61
C ASN A 3 -18.62 -66.20 -50.16
N ALA A 4 -19.70 -65.60 -49.64
CA ALA A 4 -19.97 -64.19 -49.35
C ALA A 4 -18.93 -63.59 -48.34
N GLU A 5 -18.74 -62.30 -48.10
CA GLU A 5 -19.60 -61.09 -48.09
C GLU A 5 -18.79 -59.79 -48.38
N PRO A 6 -19.47 -58.62 -48.55
CA PRO A 6 -18.95 -57.38 -49.17
C PRO A 6 -19.06 -56.10 -48.28
N VAL A 7 -18.85 -54.88 -48.88
CA VAL A 7 -19.42 -53.53 -48.53
C VAL A 7 -18.57 -52.64 -47.55
N PRO A 8 -18.57 -51.27 -47.58
CA PRO A 8 -18.33 -50.28 -48.66
C PRO A 8 -17.65 -48.93 -48.19
N LEU A 9 -17.72 -47.91 -49.07
CA LEU A 9 -17.41 -46.47 -48.91
C LEU A 9 -17.79 -45.77 -47.60
N TYR A 10 -17.03 -44.73 -47.23
CA TYR A 10 -17.53 -43.55 -46.51
C TYR A 10 -16.95 -42.23 -47.05
N THR A 11 -17.85 -41.26 -47.20
CA THR A 11 -17.68 -39.87 -47.65
C THR A 11 -17.43 -38.89 -46.50
N SER A 12 -16.66 -37.83 -46.79
CA SER A 12 -16.70 -36.43 -46.29
C SER A 12 -17.10 -36.09 -44.85
N GLY A 13 -16.31 -35.23 -44.21
CA GLY A 13 -16.80 -34.37 -43.13
C GLY A 13 -15.71 -33.58 -42.40
N ASP A 14 -15.48 -32.34 -42.80
CA ASP A 14 -14.81 -31.31 -42.00
C ASP A 14 -15.64 -31.05 -40.73
N ALA A 15 -15.02 -31.20 -39.56
CA ALA A 15 -15.55 -30.71 -38.28
C ALA A 15 -14.39 -30.22 -37.38
N ARG A 16 -14.43 -28.92 -37.06
CA ARG A 16 -13.60 -28.26 -36.05
C ARG A 16 -13.70 -28.99 -34.70
N ALA A 17 -12.56 -29.42 -34.15
CA ALA A 17 -12.47 -29.87 -32.77
C ALA A 17 -11.90 -28.77 -31.86
N SER A 18 -12.68 -28.42 -30.83
CA SER A 18 -12.31 -27.52 -29.73
C SER A 18 -11.23 -28.14 -28.81
N PRO A 19 -10.34 -27.35 -28.18
CA PRO A 19 -9.34 -27.91 -27.27
C PRO A 19 -9.98 -28.37 -25.96
N THR A 20 -9.72 -29.61 -25.57
CA THR A 20 -10.22 -30.25 -24.35
C THR A 20 -9.59 -29.69 -23.07
N GLN A 21 -10.39 -29.72 -22.00
CA GLN A 21 -10.14 -29.18 -20.65
C GLN A 21 -8.85 -29.71 -19.97
N SER A 22 -8.27 -30.80 -20.47
CA SER A 22 -7.05 -31.42 -19.96
C SER A 22 -5.79 -30.60 -20.25
N ASN A 23 -5.75 -29.81 -21.33
CA ASN A 23 -4.57 -29.00 -21.68
C ASN A 23 -4.47 -27.68 -20.89
N ARG A 24 -5.52 -27.25 -20.17
CA ARG A 24 -5.49 -26.04 -19.33
C ARG A 24 -4.98 -26.29 -17.91
N VAL A 25 -5.08 -27.52 -17.41
CA VAL A 25 -4.60 -27.88 -16.07
C VAL A 25 -3.07 -28.00 -16.06
N ASN A 26 -2.47 -28.49 -17.15
CA ASN A 26 -1.02 -28.63 -17.27
C ASN A 26 -0.25 -27.31 -17.41
N ALA A 27 -0.88 -26.22 -17.88
CA ALA A 27 -0.21 -24.91 -17.97
C ALA A 27 -0.08 -24.24 -16.59
N ALA A 28 -1.06 -24.43 -15.71
CA ALA A 28 -1.05 -23.86 -14.36
C ALA A 28 -0.14 -24.63 -13.39
N GLU A 29 0.01 -25.96 -13.57
CA GLU A 29 0.96 -26.76 -12.78
C GLU A 29 2.42 -26.56 -13.23
N ASN A 30 2.68 -26.34 -14.52
CA ASN A 30 4.03 -26.00 -14.99
C ASN A 30 4.51 -24.61 -14.55
N LEU A 31 3.61 -23.68 -14.23
CA LEU A 31 3.95 -22.40 -13.59
C LEU A 31 4.28 -22.53 -12.10
N ARG A 32 3.89 -23.64 -11.45
CA ARG A 32 4.17 -23.89 -10.01
C ARG A 32 5.45 -24.69 -9.76
N LEU A 33 6.00 -25.36 -10.77
CA LEU A 33 7.15 -26.26 -10.64
C LEU A 33 8.51 -25.66 -11.06
N ASN A 34 8.54 -24.40 -11.53
CA ASN A 34 9.79 -23.66 -11.83
C ASN A 34 10.14 -22.62 -10.76
N ALA A 35 9.86 -22.92 -9.49
CA ALA A 35 10.15 -22.03 -8.35
C ALA A 35 11.57 -22.20 -7.79
N ASP A 36 12.51 -22.71 -8.57
CA ASP A 36 13.91 -22.80 -8.20
C ASP A 36 14.78 -22.08 -9.24
N ILE A 37 15.69 -21.24 -8.73
CA ILE A 37 16.81 -20.52 -9.40
C ILE A 37 16.51 -19.06 -9.80
N ASN A 38 17.00 -18.14 -8.96
CA ASN A 38 17.57 -16.83 -9.30
C ASN A 38 17.01 -16.11 -10.54
N TYR A 39 15.84 -15.49 -10.41
CA TYR A 39 15.53 -14.33 -11.25
C TYR A 39 15.41 -13.11 -10.35
N ILE A 40 16.46 -12.29 -10.36
CA ILE A 40 16.29 -10.85 -10.21
C ILE A 40 15.37 -10.46 -11.37
N VAL A 41 14.16 -10.01 -11.07
CA VAL A 41 13.24 -9.50 -12.08
C VAL A 41 13.89 -8.26 -12.68
N GLU A 42 14.40 -8.36 -13.90
CA GLU A 42 14.76 -7.19 -14.70
C GLU A 42 13.46 -6.40 -14.94
N LEU A 43 13.36 -5.24 -14.29
CA LEU A 43 12.27 -4.29 -14.35
C LEU A 43 12.20 -3.58 -15.71
N SER A 44 12.17 -4.29 -16.84
CA SER A 44 12.07 -3.65 -18.15
C SER A 44 10.84 -2.72 -18.27
N LEU A 45 10.84 -1.69 -19.13
CA LEU A 45 9.64 -0.87 -19.40
C LEU A 45 8.40 -1.72 -19.79
N ASP A 46 8.61 -2.83 -20.49
CA ASP A 46 7.54 -3.80 -20.81
C ASP A 46 7.17 -4.66 -19.59
N SER A 47 8.15 -5.00 -18.73
CA SER A 47 7.93 -5.66 -17.45
C SER A 47 7.15 -4.77 -16.48
N GLU A 48 7.39 -3.44 -16.45
CA GLU A 48 6.69 -2.45 -15.64
C GLU A 48 5.18 -2.49 -15.94
N VAL A 49 4.80 -2.42 -17.23
CA VAL A 49 3.39 -2.48 -17.65
C VAL A 49 2.75 -3.81 -17.24
N VAL A 50 3.45 -4.93 -17.39
CA VAL A 50 2.95 -6.26 -17.04
C VAL A 50 2.83 -6.44 -15.52
N ILE A 51 3.83 -6.01 -14.75
CA ILE A 51 3.84 -6.06 -13.28
C ILE A 51 2.73 -5.18 -12.74
N GLN A 52 2.65 -3.93 -13.20
CA GLN A 52 1.61 -3.00 -12.80
C GLN A 52 0.21 -3.52 -13.17
N HIS A 53 0.03 -4.08 -14.37
CA HIS A 53 -1.25 -4.66 -14.76
C HIS A 53 -1.64 -5.86 -13.90
N THR A 54 -0.68 -6.74 -13.60
CA THR A 54 -0.90 -7.94 -12.77
C THR A 54 -1.28 -7.53 -11.35
N LEU A 55 -0.50 -6.63 -10.73
CA LEU A 55 -0.75 -6.11 -9.40
C LEU A 55 -2.12 -5.41 -9.32
N ASN A 56 -2.44 -4.54 -10.29
CA ASN A 56 -3.76 -3.89 -10.35
C ASN A 56 -4.90 -4.90 -10.49
N THR A 57 -4.70 -5.97 -11.26
CA THR A 57 -5.71 -7.03 -11.43
C THR A 57 -5.94 -7.79 -10.12
N GLU A 58 -4.86 -8.10 -9.39
CA GLU A 58 -4.94 -8.72 -8.07
C GLU A 58 -5.70 -7.85 -7.07
N LEU A 59 -5.47 -6.53 -7.04
CA LEU A 59 -6.25 -5.64 -6.19
C LEU A 59 -7.73 -5.63 -6.52
N VAL A 60 -8.06 -5.47 -7.80
CA VAL A 60 -9.46 -5.41 -8.22
C VAL A 60 -10.15 -6.70 -7.80
N HIS A 61 -9.44 -7.83 -7.85
CA HIS A 61 -9.95 -9.10 -7.36
C HIS A 61 -10.15 -9.13 -5.84
N GLU A 62 -9.19 -8.64 -5.06
CA GLU A 62 -9.34 -8.53 -3.59
C GLU A 62 -10.45 -7.54 -3.20
N GLU A 63 -10.51 -6.35 -3.80
CA GLU A 63 -11.59 -5.39 -3.61
C GLU A 63 -12.95 -5.99 -3.98
N ALA A 64 -13.02 -6.78 -5.06
CA ALA A 64 -14.24 -7.50 -5.44
C ALA A 64 -14.64 -8.57 -4.43
N LYS A 65 -13.69 -9.26 -3.77
CA LYS A 65 -13.99 -10.19 -2.67
C LYS A 65 -14.54 -9.45 -1.46
N ILE A 66 -13.87 -8.37 -1.03
CA ILE A 66 -14.28 -7.55 0.10
C ILE A 66 -15.67 -6.95 -0.16
N SER A 67 -15.89 -6.40 -1.36
CA SER A 67 -17.18 -5.85 -1.78
C SER A 67 -18.29 -6.90 -1.76
N ARG A 68 -18.00 -8.15 -2.12
CA ARG A 68 -18.97 -9.26 -2.03
C ARG A 68 -19.32 -9.59 -0.58
N LEU A 69 -18.32 -9.67 0.30
CA LEU A 69 -18.54 -9.88 1.74
C LEU A 69 -19.43 -8.76 2.30
N HIS A 70 -19.04 -7.51 2.08
CA HIS A 70 -19.78 -6.33 2.51
C HIS A 70 -21.23 -6.33 2.03
N LYS A 71 -21.47 -6.57 0.74
CA LYS A 71 -22.82 -6.65 0.17
C LYS A 71 -23.65 -7.77 0.76
N SER A 72 -23.04 -8.92 1.07
CA SER A 72 -23.76 -10.05 1.68
C SER A 72 -24.29 -9.72 3.07
N TRP A 73 -23.68 -8.75 3.77
CA TRP A 73 -24.14 -8.24 5.06
C TRP A 73 -25.00 -6.97 4.94
N GLY A 74 -25.30 -6.52 3.71
CA GLY A 74 -26.10 -5.32 3.47
C GLY A 74 -25.33 -4.00 3.56
N TYR A 75 -24.00 -4.04 3.72
CA TYR A 75 -23.18 -2.82 3.72
C TYR A 75 -23.15 -2.20 2.32
N LYS A 76 -23.29 -0.88 2.28
CA LYS A 76 -23.30 -0.06 1.07
C LYS A 76 -22.39 1.13 1.31
N LYS A 77 -21.67 1.57 0.29
CA LYS A 77 -20.84 2.78 0.30
C LYS A 77 -21.06 3.51 -1.01
N LEU A 78 -21.09 4.84 -0.99
CA LEU A 78 -21.13 5.62 -2.22
C LEU A 78 -19.80 5.45 -2.96
N ARG A 79 -19.85 5.12 -4.26
CA ARG A 79 -18.64 5.05 -5.10
C ARG A 79 -17.88 6.38 -5.17
N ARG A 80 -18.59 7.50 -4.98
CA ARG A 80 -18.03 8.85 -4.87
C ARG A 80 -18.99 9.71 -4.08
N CYS A 81 -18.54 10.27 -2.95
CA CYS A 81 -19.33 11.29 -2.27
C CYS A 81 -19.40 12.53 -3.19
N LYS A 82 -20.61 12.97 -3.54
CA LYS A 82 -20.80 14.13 -4.44
C LYS A 82 -20.40 15.45 -3.79
N ASP A 83 -20.43 15.49 -2.46
CA ASP A 83 -20.02 16.64 -1.67
C ASP A 83 -18.89 16.21 -0.72
N ALA A 84 -17.71 16.79 -0.91
CA ALA A 84 -16.56 16.50 -0.07
C ALA A 84 -16.79 16.88 1.40
N TYR A 85 -17.78 17.71 1.72
CA TYR A 85 -18.05 18.21 3.06
C TYR A 85 -19.15 17.45 3.81
N ILE A 86 -19.67 16.33 3.27
CA ILE A 86 -20.74 15.55 3.87
C ILE A 86 -20.28 14.10 4.08
N ILE A 87 -20.40 13.62 5.32
CA ILE A 87 -20.10 12.23 5.69
C ILE A 87 -21.06 11.29 4.96
N ASP A 88 -20.53 10.17 4.43
CA ASP A 88 -21.32 9.18 3.71
C ASP A 88 -22.27 8.44 4.66
N GLN A 89 -23.47 8.98 4.83
CA GLN A 89 -24.53 8.36 5.62
C GLN A 89 -24.99 7.02 5.03
N VAL A 90 -24.78 6.79 3.72
CA VAL A 90 -25.08 5.50 3.07
C VAL A 90 -24.12 4.41 3.55
N ALA A 91 -22.90 4.77 3.97
CA ALA A 91 -21.96 3.88 4.64
C ALA A 91 -22.20 3.78 6.15
N CYS A 92 -22.42 4.91 6.82
CA CYS A 92 -22.53 4.95 8.28
C CYS A 92 -23.78 4.22 8.81
N ILE A 93 -24.94 4.40 8.16
CA ILE A 93 -26.20 3.83 8.65
C ILE A 93 -26.16 2.29 8.57
N PRO A 94 -25.92 1.65 7.41
CA PRO A 94 -25.88 0.19 7.33
C PRO A 94 -24.77 -0.42 8.18
N LEU A 95 -23.61 0.24 8.33
CA LEU A 95 -22.56 -0.24 9.22
C LEU A 95 -23.03 -0.26 10.68
N SER A 96 -23.70 0.82 11.12
CA SER A 96 -24.24 0.90 12.47
C SER A 96 -25.31 -0.17 12.72
N ASP A 97 -26.16 -0.43 11.72
CA ASP A 97 -27.20 -1.45 11.81
C ASP A 97 -26.58 -2.86 11.86
N ILE A 98 -25.61 -3.16 10.99
CA ILE A 98 -24.84 -4.42 11.01
C ILE A 98 -24.20 -4.66 12.38
N ILE A 99 -23.55 -3.64 12.96
CA ILE A 99 -22.89 -3.74 14.26
C ILE A 99 -23.93 -4.06 15.36
N ARG A 100 -25.09 -3.39 15.36
CA ARG A 100 -26.14 -3.60 16.36
C ARG A 100 -26.85 -4.94 16.20
N GLU A 101 -27.26 -5.28 14.98
CA GLU A 101 -28.01 -6.50 14.68
C GLU A 101 -27.19 -7.76 14.96
N ARG A 102 -25.90 -7.72 14.62
CA ARG A 102 -24.98 -8.86 14.82
C ARG A 102 -24.20 -8.80 16.12
N GLN A 103 -24.43 -7.77 16.94
CA GLN A 103 -23.72 -7.53 18.19
C GLN A 103 -22.19 -7.60 18.03
N LEU A 104 -21.68 -7.00 16.95
CA LEU A 104 -20.25 -7.04 16.66
C LEU A 104 -19.48 -6.31 17.75
N SER A 105 -18.38 -6.92 18.20
CA SER A 105 -17.38 -6.18 18.95
C SER A 105 -16.76 -5.09 18.06
N VAL A 106 -16.12 -4.10 18.68
CA VAL A 106 -15.34 -3.07 17.95
C VAL A 106 -14.34 -3.74 17.02
N GLU A 107 -13.64 -4.77 17.51
CA GLU A 107 -12.67 -5.56 16.78
C GLU A 107 -13.29 -6.25 15.56
N ASP A 108 -14.42 -6.94 15.73
CA ASP A 108 -15.10 -7.62 14.63
C ASP A 108 -15.66 -6.65 13.58
N ALA A 109 -16.10 -5.47 14.02
CA ALA A 109 -16.49 -4.39 13.12
C ALA A 109 -15.29 -3.89 12.29
N VAL A 110 -14.10 -3.78 12.92
CA VAL A 110 -12.85 -3.43 12.23
C VAL A 110 -12.51 -4.46 11.16
N ARG A 111 -12.49 -5.74 11.57
CA ARG A 111 -12.22 -6.88 10.70
C ARG A 111 -13.17 -6.92 9.50
N PHE A 112 -14.46 -6.72 9.76
CA PHE A 112 -15.48 -6.68 8.72
C PHE A 112 -15.21 -5.58 7.68
N ILE A 113 -14.95 -4.35 8.12
CA ILE A 113 -14.66 -3.23 7.20
C ILE A 113 -13.40 -3.50 6.37
N ARG A 114 -12.37 -4.11 6.96
CA ARG A 114 -11.12 -4.47 6.27
C ARG A 114 -11.22 -5.72 5.39
N GLY A 115 -12.32 -6.46 5.47
CA GLY A 115 -12.48 -7.74 4.78
C GLY A 115 -11.54 -8.82 5.31
N GLU A 116 -11.21 -8.76 6.60
CA GLU A 116 -10.54 -9.86 7.30
C GLU A 116 -11.51 -11.04 7.42
N THR A 117 -11.04 -12.23 7.00
CA THR A 117 -11.84 -13.46 6.96
C THR A 117 -11.04 -14.60 7.56
N ALA A 118 -11.69 -15.74 7.84
CA ALA A 118 -10.98 -16.94 8.30
C ALA A 118 -9.92 -17.43 7.31
N SER A 119 -10.10 -17.20 6.01
CA SER A 119 -9.13 -17.57 4.97
C SER A 119 -7.99 -16.55 4.78
N ASP A 120 -8.22 -15.30 5.19
CA ASP A 120 -7.22 -14.25 5.12
C ASP A 120 -7.48 -13.22 6.23
N THR A 121 -6.73 -13.34 7.32
CA THR A 121 -6.81 -12.51 8.52
C THR A 121 -5.97 -11.24 8.43
N ARG A 122 -5.24 -11.03 7.33
CA ARG A 122 -4.33 -9.88 7.22
C ARG A 122 -5.10 -8.58 7.16
N PRO A 123 -4.73 -7.54 7.91
CA PRO A 123 -5.38 -6.24 7.79
C PRO A 123 -4.91 -5.49 6.53
N ASN A 124 -3.66 -5.71 6.08
CA ASN A 124 -3.04 -5.07 4.92
C ASN A 124 -3.23 -5.90 3.64
N LYS A 125 -4.41 -5.85 3.02
CA LYS A 125 -4.74 -6.68 1.85
C LYS A 125 -3.89 -6.43 0.60
N ALA A 126 -3.39 -5.21 0.42
CA ALA A 126 -2.57 -4.82 -0.73
C ALA A 126 -1.10 -5.27 -0.60
N ILE A 127 -0.62 -5.46 0.64
CA ILE A 127 0.78 -5.80 0.92
C ILE A 127 0.90 -7.32 0.98
N ASP A 128 1.61 -7.91 0.02
CA ASP A 128 1.86 -9.36 -0.01
C ASP A 128 3.16 -9.72 0.73
N PRO A 129 3.09 -10.47 1.84
CA PRO A 129 4.27 -10.93 2.56
C PRO A 129 5.23 -11.76 1.71
N ASN A 130 4.73 -12.57 0.78
CA ASN A 130 5.58 -13.42 -0.06
C ASN A 130 6.37 -12.59 -1.07
N ARG A 131 5.71 -11.63 -1.72
CA ARG A 131 6.38 -10.62 -2.56
C ARG A 131 7.46 -9.86 -1.78
N LEU A 132 7.18 -9.45 -0.54
CA LEU A 132 8.19 -8.78 0.29
C LEU A 132 9.41 -9.68 0.52
N LEU A 133 9.22 -10.95 0.89
CA LEU A 133 10.33 -11.89 1.08
C LEU A 133 11.17 -12.09 -0.20
N GLN A 134 10.53 -12.14 -1.36
CA GLN A 134 11.21 -12.31 -2.65
C GLN A 134 12.02 -11.07 -3.03
N VAL A 135 11.41 -9.89 -2.94
CA VAL A 135 11.99 -8.63 -3.41
C VAL A 135 13.06 -8.10 -2.45
N PHE A 136 12.97 -8.43 -1.16
CA PHE A 136 13.89 -7.94 -0.11
C PHE A 136 14.90 -8.97 0.37
N HIS A 137 15.30 -9.91 -0.48
CA HIS A 137 16.35 -10.86 -0.14
C HIS A 137 17.66 -10.12 0.26
N GLY A 138 18.10 -10.28 1.50
CA GLY A 138 19.29 -9.62 2.07
C GLY A 138 19.03 -8.26 2.73
N TYR A 139 17.80 -7.74 2.75
CA TYR A 139 17.45 -6.53 3.51
C TYR A 139 17.25 -6.83 4.99
N SER A 140 17.95 -6.09 5.86
CA SER A 140 18.02 -6.37 7.31
C SER A 140 16.68 -6.26 8.06
N HIS A 141 15.67 -5.60 7.49
CA HIS A 141 14.38 -5.39 8.14
C HIS A 141 13.20 -6.03 7.41
N VAL A 142 13.45 -6.98 6.49
CA VAL A 142 12.39 -7.68 5.74
C VAL A 142 11.37 -8.35 6.66
N GLU A 143 11.84 -8.98 7.75
CA GLU A 143 10.97 -9.64 8.73
C GLU A 143 10.00 -8.66 9.41
N ALA A 144 10.43 -7.42 9.67
CA ALA A 144 9.56 -6.40 10.24
C ALA A 144 8.48 -5.96 9.26
N LEU A 145 8.82 -5.83 7.96
CA LEU A 145 7.85 -5.53 6.91
C LEU A 145 6.81 -6.67 6.77
N VAL A 146 7.28 -7.92 6.75
CA VAL A 146 6.44 -9.12 6.67
C VAL A 146 5.51 -9.23 7.88
N LYS A 147 6.01 -8.95 9.10
CA LYS A 147 5.19 -8.93 10.31
C LYS A 147 4.06 -7.91 10.18
N ILE A 148 4.36 -6.68 9.75
CA ILE A 148 3.35 -5.62 9.57
C ILE A 148 2.37 -5.96 8.45
N ALA A 149 2.83 -6.49 7.33
CA ALA A 149 1.96 -6.93 6.24
C ALA A 149 0.97 -8.01 6.72
N THR A 150 1.44 -8.93 7.58
CA THR A 150 0.66 -10.08 8.04
C THR A 150 -0.30 -9.73 9.17
N HIS A 151 0.17 -8.98 10.16
CA HIS A 151 -0.55 -8.76 11.41
C HIS A 151 -1.02 -7.31 11.60
N GLY A 152 -0.54 -6.38 10.78
CA GLY A 152 -0.70 -4.95 11.01
C GLY A 152 0.31 -4.40 11.99
N VAL A 153 0.24 -3.08 12.19
CA VAL A 153 1.05 -2.36 13.18
C VAL A 153 0.48 -2.61 14.57
N GLU A 154 1.29 -3.17 15.47
CA GLU A 154 0.94 -3.35 16.88
C GLU A 154 1.14 -2.04 17.64
N ALA A 155 0.04 -1.37 17.99
CA ALA A 155 0.08 -0.24 18.91
C ALA A 155 0.24 -0.72 20.35
N GLN A 156 1.38 -0.46 21.00
CA GLN A 156 1.55 -0.74 22.43
C GLN A 156 1.23 0.52 23.23
N TRP A 157 0.35 0.42 24.22
CA TRP A 157 0.04 1.57 25.07
C TRP A 157 0.98 1.59 26.27
N SER A 158 1.69 2.70 26.44
CA SER A 158 2.65 2.90 27.55
C SER A 158 1.98 2.86 28.94
N SER A 159 0.67 3.12 29.00
CA SER A 159 -0.15 3.10 30.21
C SER A 159 -1.64 3.17 29.84
N THR A 160 -2.52 2.68 30.70
CA THR A 160 -3.97 2.90 30.57
C THR A 160 -4.25 4.41 30.61
N PRO A 161 -4.88 5.00 29.57
CA PRO A 161 -5.18 6.42 29.56
C PRO A 161 -6.04 6.80 30.78
N PRO A 162 -5.76 7.92 31.47
CA PRO A 162 -6.56 8.33 32.62
C PRO A 162 -8.03 8.51 32.22
N THR A 163 -8.95 7.94 32.99
CA THR A 163 -10.39 7.82 32.68
C THR A 163 -11.11 9.16 32.49
N ARG A 164 -10.52 10.27 32.96
CA ARG A 164 -11.04 11.62 32.78
C ARG A 164 -9.90 12.63 32.68
N ARG A 165 -9.71 13.21 31.50
CA ARG A 165 -9.04 14.51 31.37
C ARG A 165 -10.02 15.54 30.82
N PRO A 166 -9.98 16.80 31.27
CA PRO A 166 -10.61 17.88 30.53
C PRO A 166 -10.00 17.89 29.12
N SER A 167 -10.85 18.04 28.09
CA SER A 167 -10.37 18.12 26.72
C SER A 167 -9.26 19.17 26.62
N PRO A 168 -8.08 18.82 26.06
CA PRO A 168 -7.00 19.79 25.98
C PRO A 168 -7.46 21.01 25.17
N ARG A 169 -6.96 22.21 25.53
CA ARG A 169 -7.44 23.51 24.99
C ARG A 169 -7.40 23.60 23.45
N ASN A 170 -6.58 22.78 22.81
CA ASN A 170 -6.47 22.65 21.36
C ASN A 170 -7.68 21.95 20.70
N HIS A 171 -8.57 21.27 21.42
CA HIS A 171 -9.81 20.69 20.87
C HIS A 171 -10.72 21.71 20.17
N GLY A 172 -10.60 22.99 20.53
CA GLY A 172 -11.34 24.05 19.86
C GLY A 172 -10.99 24.20 18.38
N SER A 173 -9.80 23.75 17.94
CA SER A 173 -9.40 23.91 16.53
C SER A 173 -10.20 23.03 15.58
N CYS A 174 -10.52 21.79 15.96
CA CYS A 174 -11.40 20.92 15.16
C CYS A 174 -12.80 21.54 15.01
N ARG A 175 -13.33 22.12 16.09
CA ARG A 175 -14.64 22.80 16.05
C ARG A 175 -14.61 24.06 15.17
N ARG A 176 -13.57 24.89 15.28
CA ARG A 176 -13.42 26.10 14.45
C ARG A 176 -13.30 25.78 12.97
N ASN A 177 -12.62 24.67 12.63
CA ASN A 177 -12.37 24.25 11.26
C ASN A 177 -13.21 23.03 10.86
N ILE A 178 -14.42 22.89 11.43
CA ILE A 178 -15.23 21.66 11.28
C ILE A 178 -15.48 21.30 9.82
N ARG A 179 -15.68 22.28 8.95
CA ARG A 179 -15.90 22.05 7.52
C ARG A 179 -14.67 21.41 6.85
N ALA A 180 -13.48 21.95 7.08
CA ALA A 180 -12.23 21.36 6.58
C ALA A 180 -11.93 20.00 7.22
N VAL A 181 -12.25 19.83 8.51
CA VAL A 181 -12.13 18.53 9.21
C VAL A 181 -13.08 17.50 8.60
N THR A 182 -14.35 17.83 8.37
CA THR A 182 -15.32 16.95 7.73
C THR A 182 -14.86 16.59 6.32
N LYS A 183 -14.31 17.55 5.57
CA LYS A 183 -13.69 17.26 4.27
C LYS A 183 -12.60 16.21 4.36
N ASN A 184 -11.67 16.39 5.29
CA ASN A 184 -10.58 15.44 5.48
C ASN A 184 -11.08 14.08 5.96
N ILE A 185 -12.10 14.02 6.81
CA ILE A 185 -12.75 12.76 7.20
C ILE A 185 -13.41 12.10 5.99
N CYS A 186 -14.05 12.87 5.09
CA CYS A 186 -14.67 12.34 3.88
C CYS A 186 -13.64 11.79 2.88
N GLU A 187 -12.50 12.46 2.73
CA GLU A 187 -11.35 11.96 1.96
C GLU A 187 -10.68 10.73 2.60
N ASN A 188 -10.91 10.53 3.90
CA ASN A 188 -10.26 9.52 4.73
C ASN A 188 -11.29 8.64 5.47
N GLN A 189 -12.43 8.30 4.85
CA GLN A 189 -13.52 7.58 5.55
C GLN A 189 -13.12 6.20 6.10
N ASP A 190 -11.95 5.70 5.69
CA ASP A 190 -11.33 4.47 6.19
C ASP A 190 -10.14 4.76 7.15
N CYS A 191 -10.05 5.96 7.71
CA CYS A 191 -9.08 6.38 8.74
C CYS A 191 -9.82 7.19 9.82
N GLY A 192 -9.40 7.09 11.08
CA GLY A 192 -10.16 7.56 12.25
C GLY A 192 -10.42 9.08 12.32
N TYR A 193 -11.15 9.56 13.34
CA TYR A 193 -11.36 11.01 13.54
C TYR A 193 -10.15 11.68 14.20
N PRO A 194 -9.80 12.91 13.80
CA PRO A 194 -8.73 13.66 14.45
C PRO A 194 -9.11 14.24 15.81
N LEU A 195 -8.14 14.26 16.71
CA LEU A 195 -8.23 14.93 18.03
C LEU A 195 -7.81 16.41 17.95
N GLY A 196 -7.16 16.84 16.86
CA GLY A 196 -6.80 18.23 16.61
C GLY A 196 -6.75 18.60 15.12
N ALA A 197 -6.91 19.90 14.83
CA ALA A 197 -6.73 20.50 13.52
C ALA A 197 -5.61 21.55 13.57
N VAL A 198 -4.68 21.49 12.61
CA VAL A 198 -3.55 22.41 12.46
C VAL A 198 -3.59 23.07 11.08
N GLU A 199 -3.30 24.35 11.02
CA GLU A 199 -3.35 25.12 9.77
C GLU A 199 -2.25 24.67 8.80
N LYS A 200 -2.60 24.55 7.52
CA LYS A 200 -1.62 24.28 6.46
C LYS A 200 -1.00 25.60 6.03
N LYS A 201 0.34 25.63 5.91
CA LYS A 201 1.06 26.84 5.45
C LYS A 201 0.51 27.27 4.09
N GLY A 202 0.07 28.53 3.99
CA GLY A 202 -0.41 29.12 2.74
C GLY A 202 -1.79 28.65 2.28
N ILE A 203 -2.55 27.94 3.12
CA ILE A 203 -3.92 27.52 2.83
C ILE A 203 -4.84 28.05 3.93
N ASP A 204 -5.96 28.65 3.54
CA ASP A 204 -6.99 29.08 4.47
C ASP A 204 -7.52 27.86 5.28
N PRO A 205 -7.50 27.90 6.62
CA PRO A 205 -7.92 26.78 7.46
C PRO A 205 -9.42 26.43 7.32
N THR A 206 -10.24 27.29 6.72
CA THR A 206 -11.62 26.98 6.36
C THR A 206 -11.73 26.07 5.13
N ILE A 207 -10.69 26.06 4.29
CA ILE A 207 -10.57 25.23 3.08
C ILE A 207 -9.94 23.88 3.41
N ASP A 208 -8.85 23.90 4.18
CA ASP A 208 -8.10 22.69 4.49
C ASP A 208 -7.23 22.86 5.76
N VAL A 209 -7.14 21.78 6.54
CA VAL A 209 -6.31 21.68 7.75
C VAL A 209 -5.55 20.36 7.75
N ARG A 210 -4.51 20.24 8.56
CA ARG A 210 -3.93 18.94 8.95
C ARG A 210 -4.71 18.42 10.14
N THR A 211 -5.30 17.24 9.97
CA THR A 211 -5.95 16.48 11.01
C THR A 211 -4.88 15.67 11.76
N ILE A 212 -4.80 15.82 13.08
CA ILE A 212 -3.74 15.21 13.90
C ILE A 212 -4.38 14.41 15.03
N HIS A 213 -3.82 13.23 15.30
CA HIS A 213 -4.16 12.40 16.45
C HIS A 213 -3.24 12.71 17.63
N ASP A 214 -3.81 12.70 18.84
CA ASP A 214 -3.00 12.71 20.05
C ASP A 214 -2.50 11.29 20.33
N LEU A 215 -1.21 11.06 20.04
CA LEU A 215 -0.55 9.77 20.21
C LEU A 215 0.40 9.75 21.40
N SER A 216 0.31 10.71 22.34
CA SER A 216 1.28 10.85 23.43
C SER A 216 1.41 9.65 24.37
N TYR A 217 0.48 8.69 24.30
CA TYR A 217 0.44 7.47 25.13
C TYR A 217 0.82 6.21 24.36
N LEU A 218 1.03 6.29 23.05
CA LEU A 218 1.44 5.16 22.24
C LEU A 218 2.97 4.98 22.30
N GLN A 219 3.37 3.74 22.49
CA GLN A 219 4.70 3.23 22.25
C GLN A 219 4.67 2.41 20.96
N ASP A 220 5.66 2.66 20.11
CA ASP A 220 5.75 2.00 18.81
C ASP A 220 6.37 0.61 18.98
N SER A 221 5.77 -0.43 18.37
CA SER A 221 6.32 -1.79 18.34
C SER A 221 7.40 -2.00 17.27
N VAL A 222 7.81 -0.92 16.60
CA VAL A 222 8.64 -0.95 15.40
C VAL A 222 10.11 -0.84 15.81
N PRO A 223 11.04 -1.51 15.11
CA PRO A 223 12.47 -1.36 15.37
C PRO A 223 12.88 0.12 15.32
N THR A 224 13.76 0.52 16.23
CA THR A 224 14.39 1.85 16.17
C THR A 224 15.22 1.95 14.89
N ILE A 225 14.76 2.78 13.96
CA ILE A 225 15.46 3.06 12.72
C ILE A 225 16.37 4.27 12.92
N ILE A 226 17.67 4.09 12.72
CA ILE A 226 18.62 5.19 12.72
C ILE A 226 18.40 6.01 11.45
N ASN A 227 17.99 7.27 11.57
CA ASN A 227 17.81 8.14 10.43
C ASN A 227 19.12 8.35 9.67
N GLU A 228 19.05 8.33 8.33
CA GLU A 228 20.20 8.71 7.51
C GLU A 228 20.43 10.22 7.63
N PRO A 229 21.69 10.65 7.81
CA PRO A 229 21.98 12.06 7.96
C PRO A 229 21.70 12.79 6.64
N ILE A 230 21.11 13.98 6.72
CA ILE A 230 20.79 14.82 5.54
C ILE A 230 22.04 15.17 4.71
N THR A 231 23.22 15.10 5.33
CA THR A 231 24.52 15.26 4.66
C THR A 231 24.77 14.23 3.56
N LYS A 232 24.06 13.09 3.56
CA LYS A 232 24.11 12.10 2.47
C LYS A 232 23.67 12.71 1.14
N ILE A 233 22.63 13.56 1.16
CA ILE A 233 22.15 14.27 -0.04
C ILE A 233 23.21 15.27 -0.52
N ALA A 234 23.74 16.10 0.39
CA ALA A 234 24.76 17.08 0.05
C ALA A 234 26.01 16.42 -0.57
N ARG A 235 26.49 15.32 0.04
CA ARG A 235 27.63 14.54 -0.48
C ARG A 235 27.37 13.95 -1.85
N SER A 236 26.14 13.49 -2.11
CA SER A 236 25.76 12.97 -3.44
C SER A 236 25.82 14.09 -4.50
N ILE A 237 25.29 15.28 -4.18
CA ILE A 237 25.36 16.44 -5.08
C ILE A 237 26.83 16.84 -5.32
N GLU A 238 27.64 16.93 -4.27
CA GLU A 238 29.07 17.25 -4.38
C GLU A 238 29.83 16.21 -5.22
N TYR A 239 29.55 14.92 -5.01
CA TYR A 239 30.15 13.83 -5.78
C TYR A 239 29.81 13.95 -7.26
N LEU A 240 28.54 14.15 -7.61
CA LEU A 240 28.11 14.30 -9.01
C LEU A 240 28.71 15.57 -9.65
N ALA A 241 28.79 16.67 -8.90
CA ALA A 241 29.37 17.92 -9.38
C ALA A 241 30.89 17.80 -9.66
N ASN A 242 31.60 17.02 -8.86
CA ASN A 242 33.06 16.88 -8.95
C ASN A 242 33.52 15.81 -9.96
N ASN A 243 32.72 14.79 -10.23
CA ASN A 243 33.10 13.69 -11.15
C ASN A 243 32.79 13.96 -12.63
N GLY A 244 32.50 15.20 -12.99
CA GLY A 244 32.53 15.64 -14.39
C GLY A 244 31.30 15.25 -15.21
N ASP A 245 30.19 14.88 -14.58
CA ASP A 245 28.91 14.87 -15.26
C ASP A 245 28.52 16.32 -15.60
N ALA A 246 28.84 16.76 -16.81
CA ALA A 246 28.43 18.05 -17.37
C ALA A 246 26.88 18.17 -17.53
N SER A 247 26.16 17.12 -17.15
CA SER A 247 24.71 17.09 -17.07
C SER A 247 24.20 17.92 -15.89
N ARG A 248 22.96 18.41 -16.00
CA ARG A 248 22.32 19.10 -14.87
C ARG A 248 21.99 18.06 -13.81
N ILE A 249 22.47 18.23 -12.58
CA ILE A 249 21.98 17.42 -11.45
C ILE A 249 20.51 17.78 -11.23
N ARG A 250 19.63 16.77 -11.18
CA ARG A 250 18.21 16.95 -10.88
C ARG A 250 17.86 16.30 -9.55
N ILE A 251 16.92 16.93 -8.87
CA ILE A 251 16.32 16.39 -7.65
C ILE A 251 14.86 16.12 -7.98
N LEU A 252 14.45 14.85 -7.92
CA LEU A 252 13.05 14.52 -7.88
C LEU A 252 12.61 14.66 -6.43
N LYS A 253 11.69 15.60 -6.19
CA LYS A 253 11.02 15.75 -4.91
C LYS A 253 9.58 15.28 -5.03
N GLY A 254 9.28 14.12 -4.46
CA GLY A 254 7.92 13.59 -4.36
C GLY A 254 7.20 14.12 -3.12
N ASP A 255 5.90 13.84 -3.02
CA ASP A 255 5.22 13.70 -1.73
C ASP A 255 4.43 12.41 -1.84
N VAL A 256 4.76 11.42 -1.02
CA VAL A 256 4.04 10.14 -1.04
C VAL A 256 2.77 10.30 -0.20
N ARG A 257 1.84 11.09 -0.75
CA ARG A 257 0.64 11.53 -0.04
C ARG A 257 -0.22 10.32 0.31
N GLY A 258 -0.45 10.12 1.60
CA GLY A 258 -1.38 9.10 2.10
C GLY A 258 -0.82 7.68 2.19
N VAL A 259 0.50 7.47 2.08
CA VAL A 259 1.11 6.13 2.27
C VAL A 259 0.73 5.50 3.60
N TYR A 260 0.70 6.29 4.68
CA TYR A 260 0.30 5.81 6.01
C TYR A 260 -1.09 5.16 6.03
N LYS A 261 -1.98 5.49 5.08
CA LYS A 261 -3.31 4.86 4.95
C LYS A 261 -3.24 3.39 4.52
N HIS A 262 -2.16 2.99 3.86
CA HIS A 262 -1.92 1.62 3.41
C HIS A 262 -1.37 0.74 4.54
N LEU A 263 -0.93 1.34 5.65
CA LEU A 263 -0.46 0.63 6.83
C LEU A 263 -1.59 0.58 7.86
N ARG A 264 -2.15 -0.61 8.03
CA ARG A 264 -3.26 -0.88 8.95
C ARG A 264 -2.73 -1.33 10.31
N THR A 265 -3.31 -0.80 11.38
CA THR A 265 -3.06 -1.22 12.76
C THR A 265 -3.76 -2.53 13.08
N THR A 266 -3.33 -3.26 14.11
CA THR A 266 -4.08 -4.42 14.60
C THR A 266 -5.50 -4.03 15.03
N ALA A 267 -6.48 -4.90 14.80
CA ALA A 267 -7.81 -4.73 15.39
C ALA A 267 -7.70 -5.11 16.87
N SER A 268 -7.70 -4.13 17.78
CA SER A 268 -7.68 -4.35 19.23
C SER A 268 -8.71 -3.45 19.92
N GLN A 269 -9.27 -3.93 21.03
CA GLN A 269 -10.14 -3.13 21.89
C GLN A 269 -9.30 -2.13 22.71
N GLU A 270 -9.75 -0.88 22.80
CA GLU A 270 -10.15 -0.23 24.06
C GLU A 270 -10.17 1.31 23.97
N LEU A 271 -11.37 1.89 24.13
CA LEU A 271 -11.77 2.85 25.19
C LEU A 271 -13.17 3.39 24.86
N ASN A 272 -13.92 3.79 25.90
CA ASN A 272 -15.35 4.18 25.92
C ASN A 272 -15.78 5.39 25.04
N ILE A 273 -15.03 5.74 24.00
CA ILE A 273 -15.42 6.70 22.97
C ILE A 273 -14.99 6.10 21.63
N LEU A 274 -15.99 5.72 20.82
CA LEU A 274 -15.82 5.00 19.55
C LEU A 274 -15.03 5.85 18.55
N LEU A 275 -13.72 5.59 18.48
CA LEU A 275 -12.83 6.08 17.45
C LEU A 275 -11.95 4.94 16.99
N ILE A 276 -12.25 4.39 15.82
CA ILE A 276 -11.49 3.30 15.22
C ILE A 276 -10.64 3.93 14.12
N ASP A 277 -9.34 4.08 14.35
CA ASP A 277 -8.43 4.32 13.24
C ASP A 277 -8.12 2.98 12.60
N PHE A 278 -8.49 2.84 11.33
CA PHE A 278 -8.18 1.62 10.59
C PHE A 278 -6.77 1.68 10.01
N ALA A 279 -6.10 2.83 9.99
CA ALA A 279 -4.73 3.00 9.52
C ALA A 279 -3.82 3.47 10.66
N GLU A 280 -2.52 3.52 10.41
CA GLU A 280 -1.57 4.08 11.36
C GLU A 280 -1.81 5.60 11.50
N PRO A 281 -2.10 6.08 12.72
CA PRO A 281 -2.46 7.47 12.91
C PRO A 281 -1.27 8.41 12.72
N PHE A 282 -1.53 9.59 12.16
CA PHE A 282 -0.52 10.65 12.10
C PHE A 282 -0.59 11.53 13.36
N GLY A 283 0.49 11.55 14.14
CA GLY A 283 0.54 12.19 15.45
C GLY A 283 1.31 13.50 15.53
N TRP A 284 1.27 14.10 16.72
CA TRP A 284 2.04 15.31 17.08
C TRP A 284 3.56 15.10 17.09
N THR A 285 4.02 13.87 17.33
CA THR A 285 5.45 13.52 17.47
C THR A 285 6.15 13.24 16.14
N GLY A 286 5.42 13.32 15.02
CA GLY A 286 5.94 13.04 13.68
C GLY A 286 5.26 11.84 13.03
N PRO A 287 5.69 11.47 11.80
CA PRO A 287 5.23 10.26 11.17
C PRO A 287 5.61 9.03 12.03
N PRO A 288 4.75 8.01 12.09
CA PRO A 288 5.05 6.81 12.84
C PRO A 288 6.32 6.10 12.35
N PRO A 289 7.05 5.35 13.20
CA PRO A 289 8.23 4.59 12.79
C PRO A 289 8.01 3.62 11.63
N CYS A 290 6.80 3.07 11.42
CA CYS A 290 6.54 2.22 10.25
C CYS A 290 6.70 2.99 8.94
N TYR A 291 6.38 4.29 8.91
CA TYR A 291 6.62 5.12 7.73
C TYR A 291 8.10 5.12 7.34
N PHE A 292 8.99 5.24 8.32
CA PHE A 292 10.44 5.16 8.08
C PHE A 292 10.88 3.76 7.66
N LEU A 293 10.27 2.71 8.21
CA LEU A 293 10.58 1.33 7.85
C LEU A 293 10.26 1.05 6.37
N PHE A 294 9.04 1.36 5.94
CA PHE A 294 8.60 1.17 4.56
C PHE A 294 9.32 2.14 3.61
N GLY A 295 9.54 3.38 4.03
CA GLY A 295 10.32 4.35 3.25
C GLY A 295 11.76 3.87 3.01
N ARG A 296 12.42 3.32 4.04
CA ARG A 296 13.76 2.72 3.89
C ARG A 296 13.77 1.50 2.99
N ALA A 297 12.72 0.67 3.04
CA ALA A 297 12.61 -0.49 2.17
C ALA A 297 12.59 -0.05 0.69
N ILE A 298 11.74 0.92 0.35
CA ILE A 298 11.68 1.48 -1.01
C ILE A 298 13.03 2.10 -1.40
N SER A 299 13.65 2.86 -0.49
CA SER A 299 14.96 3.49 -0.73
C SER A 299 16.08 2.47 -0.94
N TRP A 300 16.02 1.34 -0.24
CA TRP A 300 16.94 0.23 -0.41
C TRP A 300 16.79 -0.38 -1.81
N LEU A 301 15.55 -0.64 -2.25
CA LEU A 301 15.29 -1.12 -3.62
C LEU A 301 15.78 -0.15 -4.68
N MET A 302 15.58 1.16 -4.48
CA MET A 302 16.16 2.15 -5.37
C MET A 302 17.69 2.00 -5.44
N SER A 303 18.36 1.90 -4.29
CA SER A 303 19.83 1.82 -4.23
C SER A 303 20.44 0.51 -4.71
N THR A 304 19.63 -0.54 -4.87
CA THR A 304 20.08 -1.84 -5.41
C THR A 304 19.73 -2.01 -6.89
N ASN A 305 19.04 -1.04 -7.49
CA ASN A 305 18.70 -1.01 -8.91
C ASN A 305 19.44 0.10 -9.65
N SER A 306 19.49 -0.04 -10.98
CA SER A 306 20.11 0.91 -11.91
C SER A 306 19.26 1.01 -13.19
N PRO A 307 19.56 1.94 -14.11
CA PRO A 307 18.88 1.97 -15.41
C PRO A 307 19.06 0.68 -16.22
N ALA A 308 20.13 -0.10 -15.99
CA ALA A 308 20.30 -1.43 -16.56
C ALA A 308 19.26 -2.43 -16.09
N SER A 309 18.74 -2.27 -14.87
CA SER A 309 17.60 -3.06 -14.41
C SER A 309 16.31 -2.73 -15.17
N VAL A 310 16.24 -1.60 -15.89
CA VAL A 310 14.97 -1.07 -16.44
C VAL A 310 14.90 -0.93 -17.95
N SER A 311 15.93 -0.40 -18.60
CA SER A 311 15.86 -0.20 -20.06
C SER A 311 17.20 0.09 -20.71
N ASN A 312 18.23 0.42 -19.93
CA ASN A 312 19.52 0.84 -20.46
C ASN A 312 20.64 -0.09 -19.95
N PRO A 313 20.96 -1.18 -20.66
CA PRO A 313 21.90 -2.20 -20.18
C PRO A 313 23.35 -1.70 -19.98
N HIS A 314 23.65 -0.49 -20.47
CA HIS A 314 24.98 0.12 -20.36
C HIS A 314 25.16 0.98 -19.11
N ASP A 315 24.08 1.47 -18.51
CA ASP A 315 24.16 2.26 -17.28
C ASP A 315 23.86 1.37 -16.06
N LYS A 316 24.94 0.92 -15.43
CA LYS A 316 24.93 0.03 -14.26
C LYS A 316 25.08 0.80 -12.94
N GLU A 317 25.16 2.13 -12.99
CA GLU A 317 25.32 2.93 -11.78
C GLU A 317 24.00 2.92 -11.00
N CYS A 318 24.06 2.47 -9.75
CA CYS A 318 22.89 2.39 -8.89
C CYS A 318 22.23 3.76 -8.67
N TYR A 319 20.93 3.77 -8.44
CA TYR A 319 20.25 5.00 -8.07
C TYR A 319 20.60 5.47 -6.66
N PHE A 320 20.46 6.77 -6.43
CA PHE A 320 20.55 7.35 -5.11
C PHE A 320 19.36 6.93 -4.26
N GLY A 321 19.62 6.13 -3.21
CA GLY A 321 18.65 5.86 -2.15
C GLY A 321 18.92 6.73 -0.94
N TYR A 322 17.96 7.57 -0.55
CA TYR A 322 17.92 8.22 0.76
C TYR A 322 16.73 7.68 1.52
N GLY A 323 16.87 7.34 2.80
CA GLY A 323 15.82 6.70 3.62
C GLY A 323 14.48 7.43 3.71
N TRP A 324 14.34 8.57 3.05
CA TRP A 324 13.08 9.21 2.70
C TRP A 324 12.77 9.05 1.21
N VAL A 325 11.66 8.38 0.94
CA VAL A 325 11.11 8.08 -0.41
C VAL A 325 10.77 9.28 -1.28
N ASP A 326 10.83 10.49 -0.73
CA ASP A 326 10.44 11.71 -1.40
C ASP A 326 11.63 12.48 -2.01
N ILE A 327 12.87 11.97 -1.92
CA ILE A 327 14.06 12.63 -2.48
C ILE A 327 14.91 11.63 -3.28
N LEU A 328 15.01 11.86 -4.59
CA LEU A 328 16.02 11.24 -5.47
C LEU A 328 16.96 12.31 -6.03
N VAL A 329 18.23 11.97 -6.18
CA VAL A 329 19.26 12.86 -6.75
C VAL A 329 19.95 12.10 -7.88
N GLU A 330 19.75 12.53 -9.12
CA GLU A 330 20.25 11.84 -10.30
C GLU A 330 20.79 12.83 -11.34
N PRO A 331 21.81 12.43 -12.12
CA PRO A 331 22.27 13.22 -13.26
C PRO A 331 21.30 13.14 -14.45
N ASP A 332 21.13 14.26 -15.16
CA ASP A 332 20.26 14.41 -16.34
C ASP A 332 20.94 13.84 -17.60
N ILE A 333 21.10 12.51 -17.63
CA ILE A 333 21.81 11.78 -18.68
C ILE A 333 20.89 10.78 -19.34
N GLY A 334 20.75 10.89 -20.66
CA GLY A 334 19.92 9.98 -21.45
C GLY A 334 18.50 9.89 -20.89
N ASN A 335 18.06 8.66 -20.59
CA ASN A 335 16.74 8.37 -20.00
C ASN A 335 16.81 8.08 -18.48
N ARG A 336 17.95 8.32 -17.81
CA ARG A 336 18.17 7.94 -16.41
C ARG A 336 17.12 8.49 -15.45
N LEU A 337 16.73 9.76 -15.60
CA LEU A 337 15.71 10.38 -14.76
C LEU A 337 14.34 9.71 -14.90
N HIS A 338 13.98 9.31 -16.12
CA HIS A 338 12.73 8.60 -16.38
C HIS A 338 12.77 7.19 -15.79
N CYS A 339 13.90 6.48 -15.96
CA CYS A 339 14.08 5.16 -15.36
C CYS A 339 14.06 5.22 -13.83
N ALA A 340 14.66 6.25 -13.21
CA ALA A 340 14.60 6.46 -11.76
C ALA A 340 13.17 6.69 -11.27
N GLU A 341 12.36 7.47 -12.01
CA GLU A 341 10.95 7.69 -11.68
C GLU A 341 10.15 6.38 -11.79
N SER A 342 10.31 5.61 -12.87
CA SER A 342 9.69 4.29 -13.04
C SER A 342 10.11 3.32 -11.93
N THR A 343 11.41 3.22 -11.62
CA THR A 343 11.90 2.35 -10.54
C THR A 343 11.31 2.76 -9.19
N LEU A 344 11.14 4.06 -8.91
CA LEU A 344 10.49 4.51 -7.68
C LEU A 344 9.04 4.05 -7.60
N ARG A 345 8.30 4.15 -8.71
CA ARG A 345 6.91 3.66 -8.80
C ARG A 345 6.87 2.15 -8.56
N ASP A 346 7.73 1.38 -9.22
CA ASP A 346 7.81 -0.07 -9.05
C ASP A 346 8.18 -0.47 -7.63
N ALA A 347 9.16 0.21 -7.03
CA ALA A 347 9.55 -0.04 -5.66
C ALA A 347 8.41 0.28 -4.68
N MET A 348 7.65 1.34 -4.91
CA MET A 348 6.45 1.65 -4.14
C MET A 348 5.38 0.56 -4.30
N LEU A 349 5.11 0.10 -5.53
CA LEU A 349 4.13 -0.96 -5.81
C LEU A 349 4.54 -2.29 -5.18
N ALA A 350 5.82 -2.63 -5.23
CA ALA A 350 6.36 -3.83 -4.62
C ALA A 350 6.18 -3.82 -3.09
N VAL A 351 6.41 -2.67 -2.46
CA VAL A 351 6.43 -2.50 -1.00
C VAL A 351 5.05 -2.27 -0.39
N LEU A 352 4.28 -1.35 -0.95
CA LEU A 352 2.98 -0.91 -0.41
C LEU A 352 1.81 -1.66 -1.04
N GLY A 353 2.09 -2.41 -2.10
CA GLY A 353 1.08 -2.88 -3.00
C GLY A 353 0.68 -1.83 -4.04
N PRO A 354 -0.07 -2.28 -5.05
CA PRO A 354 -0.71 -1.45 -6.07
C PRO A 354 -1.65 -0.34 -5.59
#